data_AF-A0A925TL63-F1
#
_entry.id   AF-A0A925TL63-F1
#
_cell.length_a   1.000
_cell.length_b   1.000
_cell.length_c   1.000
_cell.angle_alpha   90.00
_cell.angle_beta   90.00
_cell.angle_gamma   90.00
#
_symmetry.space_group_name_H-M   'P 1'
#
loop_
_entity.id
_entity.type
_entity.pdbx_description
1 polymer ?
#
loop_
_entity_poly.entity_id
_entity_poly.type
_entity_poly.pdbx_seq_one_letter_code
_entity_poly.pdbx_strand_id
1 'polypeptide(L)'
;MSPLFSSTHHRVGRILPVQRRRGFALLITITLLAFLVLLLVSLAALTRVETSVAANNQVLARARQHALMGLSIAVGQLQAHAGPDSRLTAQANLLGANVGNPWFTGVWTADAAGAPVQRAWLVSGNETNPTRFGPSSLLGREGPLPEIALVFDGNGLAVNGPGSGNPNRVQLVGAASAANTGTAMDHGGVVVPGVPLNAVMPGFTTERTVGRYAWWVGDQGVKASLALADRADEVRYAPWYDASAGAAYDQRARIRQQIATAPTFFRRTGGVEDMGFDPRDATNSPLLARVLERQHFDLLTPAVAAAPLSTFRRDYFHTFTDRAYAVLANTLPLTSAQRGLQRDLSLEPGQLGAAFTGVSNLAGYMEVPATGNTAVPSITSYDSERRRYKLAAPAVSAATADDPVIEFKVAPVLNSLFLQFKFFEDGGQLTVRSRMFVEMWNPYTGALVPEDIVLEITGLPQVQVGIGSGATVTTGTVNLQQVPAVVSGSGAPVPMRVRLPLGTSAQADHKSWLPGRVYAWRTPAAAAANQADLVFYDKGLNVTGWTYPATGLAAATGLPISIDANSPCTLTVKVMRSNGDVLA
;
A
#
# COMPACT_ATOMS: atom_id res chain seq x y z
N MET A 1 -28.81 123.33 -89.10
CA MET A 1 -27.53 123.42 -89.83
C MET A 1 -26.97 122.00 -89.98
N SER A 2 -27.10 121.42 -91.16
CA SER A 2 -26.34 120.23 -91.60
C SER A 2 -24.86 120.60 -91.73
N PRO A 3 -23.87 119.68 -91.63
CA PRO A 3 -23.60 118.70 -92.69
C PRO A 3 -23.12 117.30 -92.18
N LEU A 4 -23.55 116.18 -92.79
CA LEU A 4 -22.88 115.34 -93.82
C LEU A 4 -21.76 114.38 -93.33
N PHE A 5 -21.79 113.18 -93.94
CA PHE A 5 -20.83 112.05 -93.98
C PHE A 5 -20.85 111.10 -92.76
N SER A 6 -21.33 109.84 -92.89
CA SER A 6 -20.87 108.69 -93.68
C SER A 6 -20.07 107.72 -92.80
N SER A 7 -20.61 106.53 -92.55
CA SER A 7 -19.89 105.26 -92.48
C SER A 7 -20.85 104.15 -92.04
N THR A 8 -21.20 103.32 -93.01
CA THR A 8 -21.78 101.99 -92.84
C THR A 8 -20.82 101.08 -92.06
N HIS A 9 -21.26 100.52 -90.93
CA HIS A 9 -20.68 99.28 -90.43
C HIS A 9 -21.76 98.32 -89.91
N HIS A 10 -21.77 97.17 -90.59
CA HIS A 10 -22.42 95.90 -90.31
C HIS A 10 -22.83 95.66 -88.85
N ARG A 11 -24.15 95.45 -88.65
CA ARG A 11 -24.66 94.61 -87.56
C ARG A 11 -24.20 93.17 -87.80
N VAL A 12 -23.28 92.70 -86.98
CA VAL A 12 -23.09 91.28 -86.71
C VAL A 12 -23.20 91.10 -85.20
N GLY A 13 -24.39 90.70 -84.74
CA GLY A 13 -24.59 90.22 -83.39
C GLY A 13 -23.77 88.95 -83.20
N ARG A 14 -22.59 89.07 -82.59
CA ARG A 14 -21.72 87.95 -82.26
C ARG A 14 -22.27 87.28 -81.00
N ILE A 15 -23.08 86.25 -81.19
CA ILE A 15 -23.43 85.30 -80.13
C ILE A 15 -22.12 84.64 -79.68
N LEU A 16 -21.62 84.99 -78.49
CA LEU A 16 -20.49 84.30 -77.90
C LEU A 16 -20.93 82.86 -77.62
N PRO A 17 -20.26 81.83 -78.18
CA PRO A 17 -20.54 80.46 -77.82
C PRO A 17 -20.14 80.27 -76.35
N VAL A 18 -21.10 79.94 -75.49
CA VAL A 18 -20.80 79.38 -74.17
C VAL A 18 -19.96 78.12 -74.44
N GLN A 19 -18.67 78.17 -74.09
CA GLN A 19 -17.88 76.95 -74.01
C GLN A 19 -18.51 76.06 -72.95
N ARG A 20 -19.30 75.08 -73.38
CA ARG A 20 -19.71 73.96 -72.54
C ARG A 20 -18.42 73.26 -72.10
N ARG A 21 -18.02 73.45 -70.84
CA ARG A 21 -16.96 72.66 -70.19
C ARG A 21 -17.41 71.19 -70.15
N ARG A 22 -17.09 70.43 -71.20
CA ARG A 22 -17.39 69.00 -71.34
C ARG A 22 -16.54 68.09 -70.42
N GLY A 23 -15.84 68.64 -69.42
CA GLY A 23 -14.99 67.88 -68.47
C GLY A 23 -15.66 67.50 -67.14
N PHE A 24 -16.77 68.15 -66.75
CA PHE A 24 -17.42 67.91 -65.43
C PHE A 24 -18.14 66.56 -65.34
N ALA A 25 -18.83 66.16 -66.43
CA ALA A 25 -19.46 64.84 -66.50
C ALA A 25 -18.42 63.71 -66.39
N LEU A 26 -17.23 63.88 -66.99
CA LEU A 26 -16.15 62.91 -66.93
C LEU A 26 -15.62 62.73 -65.49
N LEU A 27 -15.42 63.82 -64.75
CA LEU A 27 -15.00 63.77 -63.34
C LEU A 27 -16.05 63.09 -62.44
N ILE A 28 -17.33 63.36 -62.65
CA ILE A 28 -18.41 62.65 -61.93
C ILE A 28 -18.42 61.17 -62.28
N THR A 29 -18.27 60.80 -63.56
CA THR A 29 -18.23 59.38 -63.93
C THR A 29 -16.99 58.66 -63.40
N ILE A 30 -15.83 59.31 -63.36
CA ILE A 30 -14.59 58.71 -62.84
C ILE A 30 -14.69 58.56 -61.32
N THR A 31 -15.21 59.54 -60.60
CA THR A 31 -15.40 59.44 -59.14
C THR A 31 -16.48 58.43 -58.76
N LEU A 32 -17.58 58.35 -59.53
CA LEU A 32 -18.63 57.36 -59.32
C LEU A 32 -18.16 55.94 -59.67
N LEU A 33 -17.40 55.78 -60.75
CA LEU A 33 -16.79 54.50 -61.12
C LEU A 33 -15.74 54.09 -60.09
N ALA A 34 -14.88 55.02 -59.64
CA ALA A 34 -13.88 54.75 -58.61
C ALA A 34 -14.54 54.35 -57.27
N PHE A 35 -15.62 55.04 -56.88
CA PHE A 35 -16.40 54.68 -55.69
C PHE A 35 -17.05 53.30 -55.83
N LEU A 36 -17.63 52.99 -57.00
CA LEU A 36 -18.22 51.68 -57.27
C LEU A 36 -17.17 50.56 -57.23
N VAL A 37 -15.99 50.79 -57.79
CA VAL A 37 -14.87 49.84 -57.73
C VAL A 37 -14.41 49.64 -56.29
N LEU A 38 -14.24 50.70 -55.50
CA LEU A 38 -13.88 50.60 -54.09
C LEU A 38 -14.93 49.83 -53.28
N LEU A 39 -16.22 50.09 -53.52
CA LEU A 39 -17.32 49.37 -52.90
C LEU A 39 -17.26 47.86 -53.22
N LEU A 40 -17.10 47.50 -54.50
CA LEU A 40 -16.99 46.10 -54.91
C LEU A 40 -15.77 45.40 -54.31
N VAL A 41 -14.60 46.07 -54.28
CA VAL A 41 -13.38 45.51 -53.69
C VAL A 41 -13.54 45.31 -52.18
N SER A 42 -14.16 46.26 -51.46
CA SER A 42 -14.42 46.13 -50.03
C SER A 42 -15.35 44.95 -49.71
N LEU A 43 -16.43 44.79 -50.47
CA LEU A 43 -17.38 43.70 -50.29
C LEU A 43 -16.76 42.35 -50.65
N ALA A 44 -15.98 42.28 -51.72
CA ALA A 44 -15.25 41.07 -52.09
C ALA A 44 -14.18 40.68 -51.06
N ALA A 45 -13.50 41.66 -50.45
CA ALA A 45 -12.55 41.42 -49.38
C ALA A 45 -13.25 40.88 -48.12
N LEU A 46 -14.38 41.48 -47.73
CA LEU A 46 -15.17 41.03 -46.58
C LEU A 46 -15.68 39.60 -46.77
N THR A 47 -16.28 39.28 -47.93
CA THR A 47 -16.76 37.91 -48.18
C THR A 47 -15.63 36.88 -48.18
N ARG A 48 -14.43 37.24 -48.66
CA ARG A 48 -13.25 36.37 -48.58
C ARG A 48 -12.80 36.12 -47.15
N VAL A 49 -12.81 37.14 -46.30
CA VAL A 49 -12.48 37.01 -44.87
C VAL A 49 -13.53 36.16 -44.17
N GLU A 50 -14.82 36.43 -44.37
CA GLU A 50 -15.92 35.67 -43.77
C GLU A 50 -15.91 34.20 -44.19
N THR A 51 -15.69 33.92 -45.48
CA THR A 51 -15.57 32.53 -45.98
C THR A 51 -14.35 31.82 -45.40
N SER A 52 -13.21 32.51 -45.25
CA SER A 52 -12.02 31.94 -44.60
C SER A 52 -12.27 31.66 -43.12
N VAL A 53 -12.92 32.57 -42.39
CA VAL A 53 -13.30 32.37 -40.99
C VAL A 53 -14.29 31.22 -40.83
N ALA A 54 -15.32 31.14 -41.69
CA ALA A 54 -16.30 30.05 -41.67
C ALA A 54 -15.65 28.69 -41.97
N ALA A 55 -14.74 28.62 -42.94
CA ALA A 55 -13.98 27.41 -43.24
C ALA A 55 -13.10 26.98 -42.05
N ASN A 56 -12.40 27.93 -41.42
CA ASN A 56 -11.58 27.67 -40.24
C ASN A 56 -12.45 27.18 -39.06
N ASN A 57 -13.59 27.81 -38.82
CA ASN A 57 -14.54 27.39 -37.79
C ASN A 57 -15.07 25.98 -38.04
N GLN A 58 -15.36 25.64 -39.30
CA GLN A 58 -15.79 24.28 -39.68
C GLN A 58 -14.69 23.25 -39.44
N VAL A 59 -13.44 23.55 -39.82
CA VAL A 59 -12.28 22.67 -39.58
C VAL A 59 -12.06 22.47 -38.07
N LEU A 60 -12.14 23.55 -37.28
CA LEU A 60 -11.99 23.48 -35.83
C LEU A 60 -13.12 22.65 -35.18
N ALA A 61 -14.37 22.84 -35.62
CA ALA A 61 -15.51 22.06 -35.13
C ALA A 61 -15.35 20.56 -35.42
N ARG A 62 -14.91 20.20 -36.64
CA ARG A 62 -14.61 18.81 -37.01
C ARG A 62 -13.46 18.23 -36.18
N ALA A 63 -12.38 18.98 -35.98
CA ALA A 63 -11.26 18.55 -35.15
C ALA A 63 -11.70 18.27 -33.69
N ARG A 64 -12.56 19.13 -33.13
CA ARG A 64 -13.17 18.92 -31.80
C ARG A 64 -14.04 17.67 -31.77
N GLN A 65 -14.85 17.40 -32.80
CA GLN A 65 -15.66 16.18 -32.88
C GLN A 65 -14.79 14.91 -32.92
N HIS A 66 -13.70 14.91 -33.71
CA HIS A 66 -12.77 13.79 -33.73
C HIS A 66 -12.06 13.60 -32.38
N ALA A 67 -11.69 14.70 -31.71
CA ALA A 67 -11.08 14.65 -30.38
C ALA A 67 -12.05 14.11 -29.33
N LEU A 68 -13.33 14.53 -29.36
CA LEU A 68 -14.37 14.01 -28.47
C LEU A 68 -14.60 12.51 -28.69
N MET A 69 -14.64 12.07 -29.95
CA MET A 69 -14.72 10.65 -30.27
C MET A 69 -13.52 9.88 -29.71
N GLY A 70 -12.30 10.38 -29.94
CA GLY A 70 -11.08 9.79 -29.39
C GLY A 70 -11.09 9.71 -27.86
N LEU A 71 -11.58 10.75 -27.17
CA LEU A 71 -11.76 10.76 -25.73
C LEU A 71 -12.75 9.67 -25.27
N SER A 72 -13.92 9.57 -25.90
CA SER A 72 -14.90 8.52 -25.55
C SER A 72 -14.35 7.10 -25.76
N ILE A 73 -13.54 6.88 -26.80
CA ILE A 73 -12.84 5.61 -27.01
C ILE A 73 -11.81 5.38 -25.92
N ALA A 74 -11.00 6.38 -25.58
CA ALA A 74 -9.98 6.28 -24.53
C ALA A 74 -10.59 5.91 -23.17
N VAL A 75 -11.71 6.52 -22.80
CA VAL A 75 -12.44 6.19 -21.56
C VAL A 75 -12.94 4.75 -21.60
N GLY A 76 -13.52 4.30 -22.72
CA GLY A 76 -13.97 2.92 -22.86
C GLY A 76 -12.82 1.91 -22.74
N GLN A 77 -11.68 2.19 -23.37
CA GLN A 77 -10.47 1.35 -23.29
C GLN A 77 -9.88 1.34 -21.87
N LEU A 78 -9.83 2.50 -21.21
CA LEU A 78 -9.39 2.60 -19.82
C LEU A 78 -10.30 1.78 -18.89
N GLN A 79 -11.62 1.90 -19.02
CA GLN A 79 -12.58 1.13 -18.21
C GLN A 79 -12.49 -0.37 -18.49
N ALA A 80 -12.38 -0.77 -19.76
CA ALA A 80 -12.29 -2.18 -20.14
C ALA A 80 -11.02 -2.88 -19.62
N HIS A 81 -9.89 -2.16 -19.60
CA HIS A 81 -8.61 -2.73 -19.20
C HIS A 81 -8.24 -2.49 -17.74
N ALA A 82 -8.46 -1.28 -17.21
CA ALA A 82 -8.09 -0.84 -15.86
C ALA A 82 -9.26 -0.72 -14.88
N GLY A 83 -10.50 -1.02 -15.29
CA GLY A 83 -11.67 -0.94 -14.42
C GLY A 83 -11.67 -1.86 -13.20
N PRO A 84 -11.21 -3.13 -13.28
CA PRO A 84 -11.14 -4.01 -12.11
C PRO A 84 -10.10 -3.54 -11.06
N ASP A 85 -10.43 -3.63 -9.78
CA ASP A 85 -9.59 -3.13 -8.65
C ASP A 85 -8.25 -3.87 -8.44
N SER A 86 -7.94 -4.89 -9.25
CA SER A 86 -6.66 -5.62 -9.19
C SER A 86 -5.74 -5.32 -10.37
N ARG A 87 -6.06 -4.27 -11.13
CA ARG A 87 -5.25 -3.84 -12.26
C ARG A 87 -4.15 -2.91 -11.77
N LEU A 88 -2.96 -3.13 -12.31
CA LEU A 88 -1.80 -2.29 -12.06
C LEU A 88 -1.56 -1.47 -13.32
N THR A 89 -1.42 -0.15 -13.16
CA THR A 89 -0.92 0.72 -14.24
C THR A 89 0.53 1.08 -13.95
N ALA A 90 1.30 1.24 -15.01
CA ALA A 90 2.68 1.68 -14.95
C ALA A 90 3.07 2.33 -16.27
N GLN A 91 4.02 3.25 -16.20
CA GLN A 91 4.59 3.89 -17.37
C GLN A 91 5.67 3.02 -18.01
N ALA A 92 5.82 3.13 -19.33
CA ALA A 92 6.78 2.36 -20.11
C ALA A 92 8.25 2.66 -19.75
N ASN A 93 8.55 3.84 -19.22
CA ASN A 93 9.88 4.22 -18.73
C ASN A 93 10.44 3.26 -17.65
N LEU A 94 9.56 2.55 -16.93
CA LEU A 94 9.96 1.52 -15.96
C LEU A 94 10.74 0.37 -16.62
N LEU A 95 10.58 0.16 -17.92
CA LEU A 95 11.26 -0.89 -18.68
C LEU A 95 12.73 -0.57 -19.00
N GLY A 96 13.19 0.66 -18.71
CA GLY A 96 14.60 1.07 -18.84
C GLY A 96 14.81 2.40 -19.57
N ALA A 97 16.07 2.83 -19.66
CA ALA A 97 16.45 4.14 -20.21
C ALA A 97 16.29 4.27 -21.74
N ASN A 98 16.28 3.16 -22.49
CA ASN A 98 16.25 3.16 -23.96
C ASN A 98 14.87 2.83 -24.55
N VAL A 99 13.81 3.39 -23.97
CA VAL A 99 12.45 3.17 -24.43
C VAL A 99 12.07 4.19 -25.50
N GLY A 100 11.54 3.72 -26.64
CA GLY A 100 11.15 4.58 -27.76
C GLY A 100 10.00 5.54 -27.40
N ASN A 101 9.01 5.03 -26.68
CA ASN A 101 7.84 5.76 -26.18
C ASN A 101 7.72 5.62 -24.64
N PRO A 102 8.49 6.37 -23.83
CA PRO A 102 8.61 6.16 -22.38
C PRO A 102 7.33 6.49 -21.60
N TRP A 103 6.46 7.32 -22.15
CA TRP A 103 5.25 7.82 -21.47
C TRP A 103 3.99 7.04 -21.80
N PHE A 104 4.09 5.88 -22.47
CA PHE A 104 2.94 5.02 -22.68
C PHE A 104 2.54 4.34 -21.37
N THR A 105 1.25 4.32 -21.07
CA THR A 105 0.71 3.67 -19.87
C THR A 105 0.29 2.26 -20.23
N GLY A 106 0.87 1.28 -19.55
CA GLY A 106 0.45 -0.11 -19.65
C GLY A 106 -0.54 -0.48 -18.55
N VAL A 107 -1.23 -1.60 -18.76
CA VAL A 107 -2.07 -2.23 -17.75
C VAL A 107 -1.59 -3.67 -17.54
N TRP A 108 -1.41 -4.07 -16.29
CA TRP A 108 -0.95 -5.39 -15.89
C TRP A 108 -1.94 -6.07 -14.96
N THR A 109 -1.83 -7.39 -14.89
CA THR A 109 -2.63 -8.25 -14.03
C THR A 109 -1.72 -9.20 -13.25
N ALA A 110 -2.01 -9.41 -11.97
CA ALA A 110 -1.29 -10.36 -11.10
C ALA A 110 -1.92 -11.77 -11.13
N ASP A 111 -2.64 -12.11 -12.20
CA ASP A 111 -3.46 -13.32 -12.29
C ASP A 111 -2.63 -14.62 -12.48
N ALA A 112 -1.30 -14.52 -12.64
CA ALA A 112 -0.40 -15.67 -12.81
C ALA A 112 0.57 -15.81 -11.62
N ALA A 113 0.84 -17.05 -11.19
CA ALA A 113 1.73 -17.37 -10.09
C ALA A 113 3.16 -16.84 -10.33
N GLY A 114 3.44 -15.63 -9.84
CA GLY A 114 4.78 -15.07 -9.70
C GLY A 114 5.22 -14.00 -10.72
N ALA A 115 4.47 -13.72 -11.79
CA ALA A 115 4.83 -12.67 -12.75
C ALA A 115 3.63 -11.83 -13.23
N PRO A 116 3.73 -10.48 -13.21
CA PRO A 116 2.68 -9.63 -13.75
C PRO A 116 2.57 -9.81 -15.26
N VAL A 117 1.37 -10.15 -15.74
CA VAL A 117 1.09 -10.31 -17.17
C VAL A 117 0.66 -8.95 -17.73
N GLN A 118 1.31 -8.52 -18.80
CA GLN A 118 0.94 -7.28 -19.49
C GLN A 118 -0.33 -7.49 -20.33
N ARG A 119 -1.34 -6.65 -20.12
CA ARG A 119 -2.66 -6.78 -20.74
C ARG A 119 -2.86 -5.85 -21.93
N ALA A 120 -2.44 -4.59 -21.80
CA ALA A 120 -2.66 -3.58 -22.83
C ALA A 120 -1.70 -2.39 -22.67
N TRP A 121 -1.47 -1.65 -23.77
CA TRP A 121 -0.97 -0.27 -23.75
C TRP A 121 -2.12 0.68 -24.12
N LEU A 122 -2.37 1.68 -23.30
CA LEU A 122 -3.48 2.63 -23.45
C LEU A 122 -3.14 3.76 -24.44
N VAL A 123 -3.11 3.40 -25.72
CA VAL A 123 -2.81 4.29 -26.85
C VAL A 123 -3.71 4.00 -28.04
N SER A 124 -4.01 5.01 -28.85
CA SER A 124 -4.77 4.84 -30.09
C SER A 124 -4.10 3.87 -31.06
N GLY A 125 -4.92 3.03 -31.71
CA GLY A 125 -4.48 1.97 -32.61
C GLY A 125 -4.40 0.58 -31.97
N ASN A 126 -4.56 0.49 -30.64
CA ASN A 126 -4.59 -0.76 -29.87
C ASN A 126 -5.99 -1.28 -29.55
N GLU A 127 -7.04 -0.66 -30.09
CA GLU A 127 -8.43 -0.94 -29.70
C GLU A 127 -8.86 -2.38 -30.02
N THR A 128 -8.32 -2.98 -31.08
CA THR A 128 -8.60 -4.36 -31.51
C THR A 128 -7.50 -5.35 -31.13
N ASN A 129 -6.27 -4.86 -30.99
CA ASN A 129 -5.12 -5.63 -30.54
C ASN A 129 -4.36 -4.81 -29.48
N PRO A 130 -4.56 -5.13 -28.18
CA PRO A 130 -4.16 -4.28 -27.06
C PRO A 130 -2.63 -4.12 -26.90
N THR A 131 -1.84 -4.90 -27.63
CA THR A 131 -0.36 -4.88 -27.60
C THR A 131 0.27 -4.53 -28.95
N ARG A 132 -0.54 -4.14 -29.96
CA ARG A 132 -0.05 -3.81 -31.31
C ARG A 132 1.01 -2.72 -31.31
N PHE A 133 0.76 -1.64 -30.58
CA PHE A 133 1.69 -0.55 -30.33
C PHE A 133 2.14 -0.58 -28.88
N GLY A 134 3.42 -0.32 -28.67
CA GLY A 134 4.05 -0.37 -27.36
C GLY A 134 5.33 0.48 -27.27
N PRO A 135 6.12 0.26 -26.20
CA PRO A 135 7.28 1.06 -25.83
C PRO A 135 8.36 1.12 -26.92
N SER A 136 8.52 0.04 -27.67
CA SER A 136 9.51 -0.10 -28.75
C SER A 136 8.95 0.21 -30.14
N SER A 137 7.67 0.59 -30.25
CA SER A 137 7.07 0.88 -31.56
C SER A 137 7.73 2.10 -32.21
N LEU A 138 8.24 1.89 -33.42
CA LEU A 138 8.84 2.93 -34.24
C LEU A 138 7.76 3.81 -34.86
N LEU A 139 7.35 4.87 -34.15
CA LEU A 139 6.39 5.86 -34.65
C LEU A 139 7.08 6.94 -35.50
N GLY A 140 8.06 6.55 -36.34
CA GLY A 140 8.78 7.43 -37.28
C GLY A 140 9.74 8.43 -36.62
N ARG A 141 10.48 7.99 -35.60
CA ARG A 141 11.45 8.81 -34.86
C ARG A 141 12.80 8.83 -35.59
N GLU A 142 12.92 9.72 -36.58
CA GLU A 142 14.20 10.02 -37.24
C GLU A 142 14.83 11.25 -36.56
N GLY A 143 15.86 11.03 -35.73
CA GLY A 143 16.83 12.07 -35.37
C GLY A 143 16.44 13.12 -34.30
N PRO A 144 17.39 14.00 -33.92
CA PRO A 144 17.49 14.60 -32.59
C PRO A 144 17.21 16.12 -32.54
N LEU A 145 16.30 16.68 -33.35
CA LEU A 145 15.99 18.11 -33.29
C LEU A 145 14.49 18.37 -32.99
N PRO A 146 14.19 19.31 -32.08
CA PRO A 146 12.82 19.67 -31.74
C PRO A 146 12.22 20.51 -32.88
N GLU A 147 10.93 20.36 -33.12
CA GLU A 147 10.14 21.22 -34.02
C GLU A 147 10.43 21.06 -35.52
N ILE A 148 10.63 19.82 -35.98
CA ILE A 148 10.13 19.49 -37.30
C ILE A 148 8.81 18.77 -37.10
N ALA A 149 7.76 19.45 -37.54
CA ALA A 149 6.45 18.93 -37.78
C ALA A 149 6.51 17.51 -38.38
N LEU A 150 5.37 16.85 -38.40
CA LEU A 150 5.10 15.95 -39.51
C LEU A 150 5.38 16.75 -40.79
N VAL A 151 6.57 16.60 -41.37
CA VAL A 151 6.88 17.13 -42.69
C VAL A 151 5.92 16.40 -43.58
N PHE A 152 4.84 17.07 -43.97
CA PHE A 152 4.22 16.77 -45.24
C PHE A 152 5.24 17.27 -46.26
N ASP A 153 6.20 16.43 -46.61
CA ASP A 153 6.98 16.69 -47.80
C ASP A 153 5.98 16.60 -48.93
N GLY A 154 5.91 17.66 -49.74
CA GLY A 154 5.03 17.74 -50.90
C GLY A 154 5.26 16.64 -51.94
N ASN A 155 6.14 15.68 -51.69
CA ASN A 155 6.43 14.50 -52.48
C ASN A 155 6.45 13.28 -51.54
N GLY A 156 5.32 12.59 -51.42
CA GLY A 156 5.17 11.46 -50.50
C GLY A 156 6.30 10.44 -50.60
N LEU A 157 7.02 10.23 -49.48
CA LEU A 157 8.03 9.20 -49.38
C LEU A 157 7.50 7.97 -48.61
N ALA A 158 7.61 6.83 -49.28
CA ALA A 158 7.32 5.49 -48.77
C ALA A 158 8.51 4.92 -47.99
N VAL A 159 8.24 4.15 -46.93
CA VAL A 159 9.16 3.11 -46.43
C VAL A 159 8.39 1.79 -46.48
N ASN A 160 8.90 0.85 -47.29
CA ASN A 160 8.22 -0.36 -47.72
C ASN A 160 8.49 -1.57 -46.82
N GLY A 161 7.43 -2.35 -46.57
CA GLY A 161 7.44 -3.73 -46.10
C GLY A 161 5.99 -4.22 -45.89
N PRO A 162 5.57 -5.41 -46.40
CA PRO A 162 4.16 -5.74 -46.59
C PRO A 162 3.42 -5.86 -45.25
N GLY A 163 2.39 -5.03 -45.07
CA GLY A 163 1.61 -4.89 -43.83
C GLY A 163 1.87 -3.57 -43.05
N SER A 164 2.89 -2.80 -43.43
CA SER A 164 3.19 -1.49 -42.82
C SER A 164 2.27 -0.37 -43.36
N GLY A 165 1.00 -0.41 -42.92
CA GLY A 165 0.11 0.75 -43.02
C GLY A 165 0.68 1.88 -42.17
N ASN A 166 1.45 2.79 -42.78
CA ASN A 166 2.03 3.98 -42.14
C ASN A 166 0.93 4.74 -41.37
N PRO A 167 0.85 4.65 -40.03
CA PRO A 167 -0.22 5.35 -39.32
C PRO A 167 0.13 6.83 -39.36
N ASN A 168 -0.71 7.67 -39.98
CA ASN A 168 -0.63 9.12 -39.81
C ASN A 168 -0.55 9.39 -38.30
N ARG A 169 0.61 9.76 -37.79
CA ARG A 169 0.86 9.93 -36.35
C ARG A 169 0.44 11.33 -35.90
N VAL A 170 0.16 11.50 -34.62
CA VAL A 170 -0.26 12.78 -34.03
C VAL A 170 0.55 13.01 -32.75
N GLN A 171 1.16 14.18 -32.61
CA GLN A 171 1.77 14.61 -31.36
C GLN A 171 0.68 15.21 -30.46
N LEU A 172 0.33 14.49 -29.39
CA LEU A 172 -0.69 14.94 -28.43
C LEU A 172 -0.08 15.81 -27.33
N VAL A 173 1.15 15.50 -26.92
CA VAL A 173 1.92 16.30 -25.96
C VAL A 173 3.17 16.82 -26.66
N GLY A 174 3.26 18.14 -26.82
CA GLY A 174 4.37 18.84 -27.46
C GLY A 174 4.88 20.02 -26.65
N ALA A 175 5.71 20.87 -27.25
CA ALA A 175 6.46 21.94 -26.59
C ALA A 175 5.60 22.95 -25.80
N ALA A 176 4.33 23.11 -26.17
CA ALA A 176 3.38 23.97 -25.44
C ALA A 176 2.92 23.36 -24.10
N SER A 177 2.94 22.02 -23.97
CA SER A 177 2.40 21.27 -22.84
C SER A 177 3.48 20.66 -21.95
N ALA A 178 4.51 20.07 -22.55
CA ALA A 178 5.69 19.51 -21.87
C ALA A 178 6.95 20.11 -22.48
N ALA A 179 8.00 20.27 -21.66
CA ALA A 179 9.26 20.78 -22.16
C ALA A 179 9.81 19.82 -23.20
N ASN A 180 10.22 20.32 -24.35
CA ASN A 180 10.82 19.48 -25.38
C ASN A 180 12.30 19.83 -25.54
N THR A 181 12.98 19.99 -24.40
CA THR A 181 14.38 20.42 -24.32
C THR A 181 15.29 19.20 -24.32
N GLY A 182 15.42 18.54 -25.46
CA GLY A 182 16.36 17.43 -25.60
C GLY A 182 16.13 16.58 -26.85
N THR A 183 17.18 15.83 -27.21
CA THR A 183 17.21 14.87 -28.32
C THR A 183 16.50 13.55 -27.98
N ALA A 184 16.21 13.34 -26.69
CA ALA A 184 15.46 12.22 -26.15
C ALA A 184 14.09 12.68 -25.62
N MET A 185 13.05 11.87 -25.83
CA MET A 185 11.70 12.10 -25.27
C MET A 185 11.65 12.09 -23.72
N ASP A 186 12.81 12.03 -23.08
CA ASP A 186 13.06 12.20 -21.64
C ASP A 186 12.37 13.44 -21.05
N HIS A 187 12.03 14.44 -21.87
CA HIS A 187 11.43 15.70 -21.42
C HIS A 187 9.90 15.80 -21.60
N GLY A 188 9.24 14.76 -22.16
CA GLY A 188 7.79 14.60 -21.95
C GLY A 188 6.88 14.64 -23.18
N GLY A 189 7.40 14.65 -24.40
CA GLY A 189 6.60 14.55 -25.62
C GLY A 189 5.87 13.19 -25.76
N VAL A 190 4.65 13.21 -26.28
CA VAL A 190 3.85 11.99 -26.54
C VAL A 190 3.34 12.02 -27.97
N VAL A 191 3.75 11.02 -28.75
CA VAL A 191 3.34 10.81 -30.14
C VAL A 191 2.60 9.48 -30.23
N VAL A 192 1.46 9.48 -30.92
CA VAL A 192 0.59 8.30 -31.04
C VAL A 192 0.13 8.07 -32.48
N PRO A 193 -0.30 6.85 -32.83
CA PRO A 193 -0.95 6.56 -34.11
C PRO A 193 -2.29 7.30 -34.26
N GLY A 194 -2.51 7.97 -35.38
CA GLY A 194 -3.81 8.55 -35.76
C GLY A 194 -4.64 7.55 -36.56
N VAL A 195 -5.70 7.05 -35.94
CA VAL A 195 -6.58 6.01 -36.48
C VAL A 195 -7.55 6.63 -37.48
N PRO A 196 -7.66 6.09 -38.72
CA PRO A 196 -8.59 6.59 -39.72
C PRO A 196 -10.05 6.30 -39.37
N LEU A 197 -10.90 7.29 -39.58
CA LEU A 197 -12.35 7.17 -39.56
C LEU A 197 -12.82 6.99 -40.99
N ASN A 198 -13.20 5.76 -41.33
CA ASN A 198 -13.70 5.41 -42.64
C ASN A 198 -15.22 5.48 -42.63
N ALA A 199 -15.80 6.11 -43.65
CA ALA A 199 -17.24 6.09 -43.87
C ALA A 199 -17.55 6.06 -45.36
N VAL A 200 -18.70 5.49 -45.71
CA VAL A 200 -19.25 5.55 -47.06
C VAL A 200 -19.87 6.92 -47.25
N MET A 201 -19.23 7.76 -48.06
CA MET A 201 -19.75 9.09 -48.39
C MET A 201 -20.74 9.00 -49.56
N PRO A 202 -21.78 9.85 -49.61
CA PRO A 202 -22.68 9.93 -50.75
C PRO A 202 -21.90 10.13 -52.05
N GLY A 203 -22.12 9.27 -53.05
CA GLY A 203 -21.41 9.29 -54.34
C GLY A 203 -20.16 8.41 -54.42
N PHE A 204 -19.80 7.69 -53.36
CA PHE A 204 -18.69 6.72 -53.36
C PHE A 204 -19.20 5.30 -53.08
N THR A 205 -18.66 4.32 -53.81
CA THR A 205 -18.98 2.89 -53.62
C THR A 205 -18.06 2.20 -52.61
N THR A 206 -16.96 2.84 -52.23
CA THR A 206 -16.00 2.34 -51.25
C THR A 206 -15.88 3.31 -50.08
N GLU A 207 -15.54 2.77 -48.92
CA GLU A 207 -15.24 3.59 -47.75
C GLU A 207 -14.09 4.56 -48.03
N ARG A 208 -14.24 5.78 -47.54
CA ARG A 208 -13.23 6.82 -47.60
C ARG A 208 -12.92 7.32 -46.20
N THR A 209 -11.66 7.66 -45.95
CA THR A 209 -11.26 8.27 -44.68
C THR A 209 -11.82 9.70 -44.60
N VAL A 210 -12.83 9.89 -43.76
CA VAL A 210 -13.50 11.18 -43.51
C VAL A 210 -12.76 11.98 -42.43
N GLY A 211 -12.03 11.30 -41.57
CA GLY A 211 -11.35 11.92 -40.44
C GLY A 211 -10.32 11.01 -39.81
N ARG A 212 -9.66 11.51 -38.76
CA ARG A 212 -8.78 10.71 -37.91
C ARG A 212 -8.96 11.14 -36.47
N TYR A 213 -8.81 10.19 -35.56
CA TYR A 213 -8.75 10.44 -34.13
C TYR A 213 -7.45 9.84 -33.56
N ALA A 214 -7.01 10.39 -32.43
CA ALA A 214 -5.84 9.96 -31.71
C ALA A 214 -6.08 10.19 -30.22
N TRP A 215 -5.58 9.30 -29.38
CA TRP A 215 -5.74 9.40 -27.93
C TRP A 215 -4.60 8.71 -27.20
N TRP A 216 -4.36 9.16 -25.97
CA TRP A 216 -3.38 8.62 -25.04
C TRP A 216 -3.92 8.78 -23.63
N VAL A 217 -3.71 7.78 -22.79
CA VAL A 217 -3.99 7.88 -21.35
C VAL A 217 -2.67 7.91 -20.61
N GLY A 218 -2.43 9.01 -19.88
CA GLY A 218 -1.27 9.14 -19.00
C GLY A 218 -1.61 8.71 -17.57
N ASP A 219 -0.74 7.89 -16.98
CA ASP A 219 -0.84 7.49 -15.59
C ASP A 219 -0.61 8.70 -14.66
N GLN A 220 -1.64 9.11 -13.92
CA GLN A 220 -1.53 10.16 -12.90
C GLN A 220 -1.19 9.60 -11.51
N GLY A 221 -1.38 8.28 -11.28
CA GLY A 221 -1.13 7.64 -9.99
C GLY A 221 0.36 7.55 -9.64
N VAL A 222 1.24 7.56 -10.65
CA VAL A 222 2.70 7.60 -10.47
C VAL A 222 3.25 9.01 -10.25
N LYS A 223 2.41 10.05 -10.39
CA LYS A 223 2.85 11.44 -10.27
C LYS A 223 2.69 11.92 -8.84
N ALA A 224 3.62 12.76 -8.40
CA ALA A 224 3.50 13.43 -7.12
C ALA A 224 2.39 14.50 -7.18
N SER A 225 1.50 14.50 -6.19
CA SER A 225 0.48 15.55 -6.08
C SER A 225 1.11 16.83 -5.52
N LEU A 226 0.91 17.93 -6.24
CA LEU A 226 1.37 19.25 -5.84
C LEU A 226 0.37 19.99 -4.93
N ALA A 227 -0.92 19.64 -4.97
CA ALA A 227 -2.00 20.35 -4.29
C ALA A 227 -2.51 19.63 -3.01
N LEU A 228 -1.61 19.02 -2.25
CA LEU A 228 -1.92 18.46 -0.93
C LEU A 228 -1.84 19.56 0.12
N ALA A 229 -2.98 19.92 0.71
CA ALA A 229 -3.01 20.84 1.84
C ALA A 229 -2.47 20.13 3.09
N ASP A 230 -1.59 20.81 3.83
CA ASP A 230 -1.19 20.35 5.16
C ASP A 230 -2.37 20.54 6.12
N ARG A 231 -2.94 19.43 6.61
CA ARG A 231 -4.02 19.40 7.59
C ARG A 231 -3.60 18.75 8.91
N ALA A 232 -2.29 18.62 9.16
CA ALA A 232 -1.80 17.99 10.38
C ALA A 232 -2.31 18.69 11.66
N ASP A 233 -2.57 20.00 11.59
CA ASP A 233 -3.10 20.79 12.71
C ASP A 233 -4.60 20.53 12.99
N GLU A 234 -5.32 19.89 12.06
CA GLU A 234 -6.74 19.54 12.22
C GLU A 234 -6.94 18.26 13.05
N VAL A 235 -5.92 17.41 13.17
CA VAL A 235 -6.01 16.09 13.83
C VAL A 235 -5.88 16.21 15.36
N ARG A 236 -6.94 15.82 16.08
CA ARG A 236 -7.07 15.96 17.55
C ARG A 236 -7.39 14.64 18.28
N TYR A 237 -6.65 13.56 18.03
CA TYR A 237 -6.80 12.32 18.80
C TYR A 237 -5.59 12.03 19.73
N ALA A 238 -5.86 11.42 20.89
CA ALA A 238 -4.88 11.00 21.91
C ALA A 238 -4.17 9.68 21.50
N PRO A 239 -2.95 9.36 21.99
CA PRO A 239 -2.20 9.94 23.12
C PRO A 239 -1.22 11.07 22.75
N TRP A 240 -1.26 11.59 21.52
CA TRP A 240 -0.29 12.59 21.02
C TRP A 240 -0.76 14.04 21.13
N TYR A 241 -1.68 14.34 22.04
CA TYR A 241 -2.18 15.69 22.31
C TYR A 241 -1.94 16.04 23.78
N ASP A 242 -0.95 16.90 24.03
CA ASP A 242 -0.79 17.62 25.29
C ASP A 242 -1.18 19.09 25.05
N ALA A 243 -2.11 19.59 25.86
CA ALA A 243 -2.60 20.96 25.79
C ALA A 243 -1.67 21.98 26.47
N SER A 244 -0.56 21.53 27.09
CA SER A 244 0.41 22.41 27.73
C SER A 244 1.19 23.22 26.69
N ALA A 245 0.99 24.55 26.70
CA ALA A 245 1.39 25.51 25.67
C ALA A 245 2.92 25.77 25.54
N GLY A 246 3.78 24.84 25.95
CA GLY A 246 5.24 24.99 25.93
C GLY A 246 6.03 23.83 25.31
N ALA A 247 5.44 22.64 25.20
CA ALA A 247 6.11 21.44 24.67
C ALA A 247 5.47 20.90 23.36
N ALA A 248 4.48 21.62 22.82
CA ALA A 248 3.58 21.18 21.74
C ALA A 248 4.23 20.91 20.36
N TYR A 249 5.56 20.98 20.23
CA TYR A 249 6.25 20.87 18.95
C TYR A 249 7.08 19.60 18.72
N ASP A 250 7.39 18.74 19.70
CA ASP A 250 8.47 17.77 19.46
C ASP A 250 8.03 16.46 18.76
N GLN A 251 7.01 15.75 19.22
CA GLN A 251 6.64 14.46 18.62
C GLN A 251 5.80 14.58 17.35
N ARG A 252 4.90 15.57 17.28
CA ARG A 252 4.14 15.89 16.06
C ARG A 252 5.07 16.35 14.95
N ALA A 253 6.09 17.17 15.25
CA ALA A 253 7.08 17.59 14.25
C ALA A 253 7.97 16.43 13.79
N ARG A 254 8.28 15.47 14.67
CA ARG A 254 9.04 14.26 14.31
C ARG A 254 8.22 13.29 13.44
N ILE A 255 6.95 13.07 13.75
CA ILE A 255 6.04 12.32 12.84
C ILE A 255 5.87 13.10 11.51
N ARG A 256 5.77 14.44 11.56
CA ARG A 256 5.80 15.33 10.38
C ARG A 256 7.08 15.22 9.55
N GLN A 257 8.23 14.86 10.14
CA GLN A 257 9.48 14.60 9.41
C GLN A 257 9.53 13.19 8.79
N GLN A 258 8.76 12.24 9.34
CA GLN A 258 8.68 10.87 8.84
C GLN A 258 7.65 10.71 7.72
N ILE A 259 6.54 11.46 7.78
CA ILE A 259 5.60 11.61 6.68
C ILE A 259 6.20 12.67 5.76
N ALA A 260 6.84 12.27 4.66
CA ALA A 260 7.53 13.18 3.73
C ALA A 260 6.63 14.35 3.28
N THR A 261 6.65 15.46 4.01
CA THR A 261 5.96 16.70 3.62
C THR A 261 6.74 17.28 2.45
N ALA A 262 6.07 17.31 1.30
CA ALA A 262 6.44 17.86 0.00
C ALA A 262 7.86 18.46 -0.09
N PRO A 263 8.78 17.85 -0.87
CA PRO A 263 10.06 18.49 -1.13
C PRO A 263 9.76 19.86 -1.75
N THR A 264 10.42 20.90 -1.25
CA THR A 264 10.40 22.20 -1.93
C THR A 264 10.86 21.97 -3.36
N PHE A 265 10.02 22.32 -4.33
CA PHE A 265 10.21 21.86 -5.69
C PHE A 265 11.04 22.89 -6.45
N PHE A 266 12.36 22.76 -6.37
CA PHE A 266 13.30 23.64 -7.06
C PHE A 266 13.98 22.93 -8.22
N ARG A 267 14.06 23.62 -9.35
CA ARG A 267 15.00 23.29 -10.42
C ARG A 267 16.32 23.99 -10.13
N ARG A 268 17.40 23.22 -10.10
CA ARG A 268 18.76 23.73 -9.86
C ARG A 268 19.59 23.60 -11.13
N THR A 269 20.06 24.70 -11.71
CA THR A 269 21.06 24.68 -12.79
C THR A 269 22.34 25.33 -12.28
N GLY A 270 23.49 24.68 -12.49
CA GLY A 270 24.79 25.24 -12.07
C GLY A 270 24.95 25.50 -10.57
N GLY A 271 24.16 24.85 -9.71
CA GLY A 271 24.23 25.05 -8.26
C GLY A 271 23.33 26.15 -7.70
N VAL A 272 22.55 26.84 -8.53
CA VAL A 272 21.58 27.87 -8.12
C VAL A 272 20.16 27.40 -8.38
N GLU A 273 19.23 27.70 -7.48
CA GLU A 273 17.79 27.46 -7.67
C GLU A 273 17.25 28.52 -8.64
N ASP A 274 16.88 28.10 -9.86
CA ASP A 274 16.49 29.04 -10.92
C ASP A 274 14.99 29.27 -10.99
N MET A 275 14.21 28.22 -10.72
CA MET A 275 12.75 28.23 -10.79
C MET A 275 12.21 27.18 -9.84
N GLY A 276 11.08 27.46 -9.18
CA GLY A 276 10.50 26.49 -8.26
C GLY A 276 9.25 27.00 -7.58
N PHE A 277 8.70 26.13 -6.75
CA PHE A 277 7.51 26.40 -5.96
C PHE A 277 7.65 25.77 -4.57
N ASP A 278 7.37 26.57 -3.54
CA ASP A 278 7.25 26.07 -2.17
C ASP A 278 5.76 25.98 -1.77
N PRO A 279 5.23 24.75 -1.58
CA PRO A 279 3.86 24.57 -1.09
C PRO A 279 3.63 25.10 0.33
N ARG A 280 4.70 25.29 1.11
CA ARG A 280 4.64 25.77 2.49
C ARG A 280 4.72 27.28 2.62
N ASP A 281 4.96 28.00 1.52
CA ASP A 281 4.94 29.46 1.53
C ASP A 281 3.57 29.96 2.04
N ALA A 282 3.57 30.93 2.96
CA ALA A 282 2.36 31.47 3.58
C ALA A 282 1.35 32.02 2.55
N THR A 283 1.84 32.45 1.38
CA THR A 283 1.03 32.94 0.25
C THR A 283 0.38 31.79 -0.52
N ASN A 284 1.07 30.66 -0.64
CA ASN A 284 0.65 29.54 -1.49
C ASN A 284 -0.18 28.49 -0.74
N SER A 285 0.16 28.20 0.51
CA SER A 285 -0.51 27.21 1.37
C SER A 285 -2.06 27.32 1.35
N PRO A 286 -2.68 28.51 1.54
CA PRO A 286 -4.14 28.63 1.48
C PRO A 286 -4.74 28.44 0.07
N LEU A 287 -3.93 28.60 -0.98
CA LEU A 287 -4.36 28.50 -2.38
C LEU A 287 -4.25 27.06 -2.91
N LEU A 288 -3.39 26.21 -2.34
CA LEU A 288 -3.21 24.82 -2.77
C LEU A 288 -4.52 24.03 -2.75
N ALA A 289 -5.34 24.22 -1.72
CA ALA A 289 -6.67 23.58 -1.63
C ALA A 289 -7.66 24.09 -2.70
N ARG A 290 -7.33 25.13 -3.47
CA ARG A 290 -8.16 25.69 -4.55
C ARG A 290 -7.63 25.36 -5.95
N VAL A 291 -6.49 24.69 -6.06
CA VAL A 291 -5.98 24.20 -7.34
C VAL A 291 -6.81 23.00 -7.78
N LEU A 292 -7.66 23.23 -8.80
CA LEU A 292 -8.53 22.22 -9.40
C LEU A 292 -8.01 21.72 -10.76
N GLU A 293 -7.22 22.55 -11.43
CA GLU A 293 -6.66 22.24 -12.74
C GLU A 293 -5.19 22.59 -12.76
N ARG A 294 -4.44 21.85 -13.60
CA ARG A 294 -3.01 22.07 -13.78
C ARG A 294 -2.64 23.48 -14.26
N GLN A 295 -3.56 24.19 -14.91
CA GLN A 295 -3.32 25.56 -15.36
C GLN A 295 -3.30 26.57 -14.22
N HIS A 296 -4.01 26.28 -13.12
CA HIS A 296 -4.06 27.17 -11.96
C HIS A 296 -2.73 27.24 -11.19
N PHE A 297 -1.80 26.31 -11.42
CA PHE A 297 -0.44 26.42 -10.87
C PHE A 297 0.30 27.66 -11.34
N ASP A 298 0.01 28.17 -12.55
CA ASP A 298 0.64 29.39 -13.06
C ASP A 298 0.20 30.65 -12.26
N LEU A 299 -0.84 30.54 -11.43
CA LEU A 299 -1.35 31.61 -10.56
C LEU A 299 -0.69 31.64 -9.17
N LEU A 300 0.10 30.61 -8.84
CA LEU A 300 0.78 30.56 -7.56
C LEU A 300 2.03 31.46 -7.57
N THR A 301 2.51 31.80 -6.38
CA THR A 301 3.71 32.63 -6.26
C THR A 301 4.95 31.76 -6.47
N PRO A 302 5.83 32.08 -7.44
CA PRO A 302 7.06 31.33 -7.63
C PRO A 302 8.01 31.51 -6.45
N ALA A 303 8.80 30.48 -6.17
CA ALA A 303 9.81 30.54 -5.11
C ALA A 303 11.00 31.44 -5.46
N VAL A 304 11.22 31.70 -6.76
CA VAL A 304 12.21 32.66 -7.27
C VAL A 304 11.49 33.80 -7.95
N ALA A 305 11.76 35.04 -7.53
CA ALA A 305 11.13 36.23 -8.11
C ALA A 305 11.36 36.30 -9.62
N ALA A 306 10.29 36.56 -10.38
CA ALA A 306 10.27 36.62 -11.85
C ALA A 306 10.49 35.29 -12.62
N ALA A 307 10.62 34.14 -11.94
CA ALA A 307 10.67 32.83 -12.60
C ALA A 307 9.29 32.42 -13.15
N PRO A 308 9.16 32.09 -14.45
CA PRO A 308 7.89 31.65 -15.02
C PRO A 308 7.56 30.21 -14.59
N LEU A 309 6.57 30.05 -13.70
CA LEU A 309 6.05 28.73 -13.28
C LEU A 309 5.56 27.87 -14.44
N SER A 310 5.17 28.48 -15.57
CA SER A 310 4.78 27.76 -16.78
C SER A 310 5.90 26.89 -17.34
N THR A 311 7.16 27.30 -17.20
CA THR A 311 8.33 26.53 -17.65
C THR A 311 8.58 25.36 -16.71
N PHE A 312 8.55 25.60 -15.41
CA PHE A 312 8.60 24.55 -14.39
C PHE A 312 7.50 23.49 -14.61
N ARG A 313 6.24 23.91 -14.84
CA ARG A 313 5.12 23.01 -15.12
C ARG A 313 5.36 22.14 -16.36
N ARG A 314 5.95 22.71 -17.41
CA ARG A 314 6.27 22.01 -18.67
C ARG A 314 7.41 21.00 -18.46
N ASP A 315 8.47 21.39 -17.75
CA ASP A 315 9.62 20.52 -17.44
C ASP A 315 9.18 19.28 -16.66
N TYR A 316 8.29 19.46 -15.69
CA TYR A 316 7.84 18.40 -14.79
C TYR A 316 6.45 17.84 -15.17
N PHE A 317 6.12 17.84 -16.48
CA PHE A 317 4.80 17.44 -16.96
C PHE A 317 4.39 16.02 -16.51
N HIS A 318 5.32 15.08 -16.50
CA HIS A 318 5.07 13.69 -16.09
C HIS A 318 5.44 13.38 -14.64
N THR A 319 6.03 14.34 -13.93
CA THR A 319 6.43 14.18 -12.52
C THR A 319 5.31 14.57 -11.58
N PHE A 320 4.57 15.62 -11.92
CA PHE A 320 3.55 16.19 -11.05
C PHE A 320 2.13 16.06 -11.60
N THR A 321 1.19 15.92 -10.68
CA THR A 321 -0.25 16.08 -10.91
C THR A 321 -0.80 17.15 -9.97
N ASP A 322 -1.98 17.67 -10.28
CA ASP A 322 -2.72 18.56 -9.39
C ASP A 322 -3.05 17.84 -8.08
N ARG A 323 -3.97 16.88 -8.13
CA ARG A 323 -4.39 16.04 -7.02
C ARG A 323 -4.21 14.57 -7.37
N ALA A 324 -3.62 13.83 -6.46
CA ALA A 324 -3.60 12.38 -6.51
C ALA A 324 -4.56 11.86 -5.44
N TYR A 325 -5.56 11.09 -5.88
CA TYR A 325 -6.40 10.31 -5.00
C TYR A 325 -5.97 8.86 -5.14
N ALA A 326 -5.43 8.30 -4.06
CA ALA A 326 -5.04 6.90 -4.01
C ALA A 326 -6.01 6.13 -3.13
N VAL A 327 -6.31 4.90 -3.52
CA VAL A 327 -7.00 3.93 -2.66
C VAL A 327 -6.04 2.80 -2.40
N LEU A 328 -6.01 2.30 -1.17
CA LEU A 328 -5.25 1.10 -0.86
C LEU A 328 -6.01 -0.10 -1.41
N ALA A 329 -5.38 -0.82 -2.33
CA ALA A 329 -5.94 -2.00 -2.96
C ALA A 329 -4.90 -3.12 -2.98
N ASN A 330 -5.38 -4.34 -2.82
CA ASN A 330 -4.59 -5.54 -2.89
C ASN A 330 -4.73 -6.20 -4.25
N THR A 331 -3.60 -6.41 -4.92
CA THR A 331 -3.53 -6.99 -6.26
C THR A 331 -3.28 -8.50 -6.23
N LEU A 332 -3.63 -9.19 -5.14
CA LEU A 332 -3.56 -10.64 -5.07
C LEU A 332 -4.30 -11.33 -6.23
N PRO A 333 -3.94 -12.58 -6.57
CA PRO A 333 -4.60 -13.36 -7.60
C PRO A 333 -6.11 -13.47 -7.38
N LEU A 334 -6.86 -13.75 -8.45
CA LEU A 334 -8.32 -13.92 -8.43
C LEU A 334 -8.84 -14.93 -7.40
N THR A 335 -7.99 -15.86 -6.95
CA THR A 335 -8.33 -16.89 -5.95
C THR A 335 -8.30 -16.40 -4.51
N SER A 336 -7.68 -15.25 -4.21
CA SER A 336 -7.57 -14.75 -2.83
C SER A 336 -8.80 -13.94 -2.42
N ALA A 337 -9.28 -14.17 -1.19
CA ALA A 337 -10.42 -13.44 -0.63
C ALA A 337 -10.05 -12.02 -0.22
N GLN A 338 -8.75 -11.74 -0.06
CA GLN A 338 -8.20 -10.43 0.29
C GLN A 338 -7.93 -9.52 -0.93
N ARG A 339 -8.28 -9.95 -2.15
CA ARG A 339 -8.15 -9.16 -3.38
C ARG A 339 -9.13 -7.98 -3.37
N GLY A 340 -8.70 -6.83 -3.87
CA GLY A 340 -9.52 -5.62 -4.03
C GLY A 340 -9.21 -4.55 -2.99
N LEU A 341 -10.14 -3.64 -2.75
CA LEU A 341 -9.92 -2.50 -1.86
C LEU A 341 -9.67 -2.94 -0.42
N GLN A 342 -8.61 -2.41 0.19
CA GLN A 342 -8.35 -2.61 1.61
C GLN A 342 -9.43 -1.93 2.43
N ARG A 343 -9.83 -2.59 3.52
CA ARG A 343 -10.81 -2.08 4.47
C ARG A 343 -10.09 -1.52 5.66
N ASP A 344 -10.51 -0.34 6.12
CA ASP A 344 -10.08 0.19 7.40
C ASP A 344 -10.81 -0.56 8.52
N LEU A 345 -10.06 -1.32 9.31
CA LEU A 345 -10.58 -2.09 10.44
C LEU A 345 -10.37 -1.36 11.78
N SER A 346 -9.89 -0.12 11.78
CA SER A 346 -9.69 0.67 13.00
C SER A 346 -10.98 0.94 13.76
N LEU A 347 -12.09 1.11 13.03
CA LEU A 347 -13.43 1.32 13.59
C LEU A 347 -14.16 0.02 13.93
N GLU A 348 -13.74 -1.10 13.35
CA GLU A 348 -14.37 -2.42 13.57
C GLU A 348 -13.32 -3.53 13.76
N PRO A 349 -12.49 -3.45 14.82
CA PRO A 349 -11.42 -4.40 15.06
C PRO A 349 -11.90 -5.85 15.29
N GLY A 350 -13.18 -6.04 15.61
CA GLY A 350 -13.78 -7.36 15.82
C GLY A 350 -13.74 -8.27 14.58
N GLN A 351 -13.59 -7.70 13.39
CA GLN A 351 -13.44 -8.48 12.15
C GLN A 351 -12.10 -9.23 12.05
N LEU A 352 -11.10 -8.88 12.88
CA LEU A 352 -9.79 -9.54 12.94
C LEU A 352 -9.81 -10.87 13.73
N GLY A 353 -10.97 -11.26 14.25
CA GLY A 353 -11.19 -12.55 14.90
C GLY A 353 -10.84 -12.60 16.39
N ALA A 354 -10.98 -13.80 16.95
CA ALA A 354 -10.89 -14.03 18.39
C ALA A 354 -9.49 -13.80 18.96
N ALA A 355 -8.44 -14.18 18.24
CA ALA A 355 -7.05 -13.98 18.69
C ALA A 355 -6.71 -12.48 18.81
N PHE A 356 -7.10 -11.66 17.83
CA PHE A 356 -6.93 -10.21 17.90
C PHE A 356 -7.79 -9.58 19.01
N THR A 357 -9.02 -10.08 19.19
CA THR A 357 -9.87 -9.66 20.33
C THR A 357 -9.19 -9.94 21.67
N GLY A 358 -8.48 -11.06 21.79
CA GLY A 358 -7.64 -11.38 22.94
C GLY A 358 -6.50 -10.37 23.15
N VAL A 359 -5.72 -10.10 22.10
CA VAL A 359 -4.59 -9.13 22.14
C VAL A 359 -5.05 -7.71 22.43
N SER A 360 -6.17 -7.28 21.86
CA SER A 360 -6.69 -5.92 22.05
C SER A 360 -7.35 -5.70 23.41
N ASN A 361 -7.76 -6.78 24.09
CA ASN A 361 -8.33 -6.71 25.45
C ASN A 361 -7.24 -6.54 26.52
N LEU A 362 -6.50 -5.43 26.44
CA LEU A 362 -5.43 -5.06 27.36
C LEU A 362 -5.88 -5.12 28.84
N ALA A 363 -7.11 -4.71 29.14
CA ALA A 363 -7.66 -4.75 30.50
C ALA A 363 -7.91 -6.18 31.03
N GLY A 364 -8.18 -7.13 30.12
CA GLY A 364 -8.42 -8.53 30.46
C GLY A 364 -7.16 -9.25 30.92
N TYR A 365 -6.03 -9.02 30.25
CA TYR A 365 -4.78 -9.75 30.50
C TYR A 365 -3.62 -8.89 31.05
N MET A 366 -3.79 -7.59 31.26
CA MET A 366 -2.84 -6.77 32.04
C MET A 366 -3.48 -6.28 33.34
N GLU A 367 -2.65 -6.09 34.37
CA GLU A 367 -3.09 -5.39 35.56
C GLU A 367 -3.23 -3.89 35.32
N VAL A 368 -4.32 -3.32 35.83
CA VAL A 368 -4.57 -1.88 35.77
C VAL A 368 -3.69 -1.19 36.83
N PRO A 369 -2.96 -0.11 36.49
CA PRO A 369 -2.17 0.64 37.44
C PRO A 369 -3.04 1.21 38.58
N ALA A 370 -2.52 1.20 39.80
CA ALA A 370 -3.23 1.74 40.96
C ALA A 370 -2.25 2.43 41.92
N THR A 371 -2.66 3.59 42.44
CA THR A 371 -1.87 4.32 43.45
C THR A 371 -1.74 3.47 44.71
N GLY A 372 -0.49 3.22 45.14
CA GLY A 372 -0.21 2.36 46.30
C GLY A 372 -0.10 0.86 45.99
N ASN A 373 -0.03 0.47 44.72
CA ASN A 373 0.18 -0.93 44.35
C ASN A 373 1.57 -1.44 44.83
N THR A 374 1.56 -2.41 45.75
CA THR A 374 2.75 -3.05 46.32
C THR A 374 3.21 -4.31 45.56
N ALA A 375 2.69 -4.53 44.34
CA ALA A 375 3.14 -5.59 43.46
C ALA A 375 4.64 -5.46 43.16
N VAL A 376 5.27 -6.58 42.80
CA VAL A 376 6.68 -6.63 42.42
C VAL A 376 6.75 -7.12 40.98
N PRO A 377 7.09 -6.29 39.99
CA PRO A 377 7.36 -4.84 40.06
C PRO A 377 6.08 -4.01 40.32
N SER A 378 6.26 -2.82 40.92
CA SER A 378 5.15 -1.92 41.25
C SER A 378 4.61 -1.22 39.99
N ILE A 379 3.28 -1.18 39.86
CA ILE A 379 2.57 -0.52 38.74
C ILE A 379 1.74 0.65 39.26
N THR A 380 2.40 1.81 39.38
CA THR A 380 1.79 3.02 39.97
C THR A 380 1.12 3.92 38.93
N SER A 381 1.50 3.82 37.65
CA SER A 381 0.92 4.60 36.56
C SER A 381 0.89 3.81 35.25
N TYR A 382 0.18 4.33 34.24
CA TYR A 382 0.17 3.73 32.89
C TYR A 382 1.55 3.83 32.20
N ASP A 383 2.40 4.77 32.61
CA ASP A 383 3.76 4.95 32.07
C ASP A 383 4.81 4.09 32.78
N SER A 384 4.41 3.28 33.77
CA SER A 384 5.32 2.34 34.40
C SER A 384 5.93 1.39 33.36
N GLU A 385 7.25 1.41 33.22
CA GLU A 385 8.03 0.75 32.15
C GLU A 385 7.79 -0.77 32.06
N ARG A 386 7.28 -1.41 33.11
CA ARG A 386 7.06 -2.86 33.17
C ARG A 386 5.70 -3.20 33.78
N ARG A 387 4.67 -3.26 32.93
CA ARG A 387 3.35 -3.79 33.32
C ARG A 387 3.41 -5.31 33.55
N ARG A 388 2.49 -5.79 34.38
CA ARG A 388 2.31 -7.21 34.69
C ARG A 388 1.17 -7.82 33.89
N TYR A 389 1.37 -9.03 33.39
CA TYR A 389 0.40 -9.77 32.60
C TYR A 389 -0.25 -10.90 33.40
N LYS A 390 -1.58 -10.97 33.36
CA LYS A 390 -2.35 -12.09 33.90
C LYS A 390 -2.25 -13.27 32.94
N LEU A 391 -2.23 -14.48 33.49
CA LEU A 391 -2.30 -15.69 32.67
C LEU A 391 -3.61 -15.72 31.91
N ALA A 392 -3.54 -15.97 30.60
CA ALA A 392 -4.67 -15.94 29.69
C ALA A 392 -4.68 -17.23 28.86
N ALA A 393 -5.82 -17.92 28.88
CA ALA A 393 -6.04 -19.11 28.09
C ALA A 393 -5.97 -18.78 26.58
N PRO A 394 -5.60 -19.75 25.73
CA PRO A 394 -5.53 -19.57 24.29
C PRO A 394 -6.83 -19.06 23.66
N ALA A 395 -6.76 -17.90 23.01
CA ALA A 395 -7.76 -17.42 22.07
C ALA A 395 -7.29 -17.75 20.65
N VAL A 396 -8.03 -18.62 19.96
CA VAL A 396 -7.66 -19.13 18.64
C VAL A 396 -8.60 -18.56 17.57
N SER A 397 -8.02 -17.92 16.55
CA SER A 397 -8.69 -17.65 15.28
C SER A 397 -8.39 -18.82 14.34
N ALA A 398 -9.44 -19.46 13.82
CA ALA A 398 -9.31 -20.55 12.86
C ALA A 398 -8.58 -20.07 11.60
N ALA A 399 -7.82 -20.98 10.98
CA ALA A 399 -7.16 -20.69 9.71
C ALA A 399 -8.20 -20.37 8.62
N THR A 400 -7.84 -19.43 7.75
CA THR A 400 -8.58 -19.12 6.53
C THR A 400 -7.75 -19.55 5.31
N ALA A 401 -8.25 -19.32 4.10
CA ALA A 401 -7.47 -19.60 2.89
C ALA A 401 -6.21 -18.74 2.77
N ASP A 402 -6.22 -17.55 3.38
CA ASP A 402 -5.16 -16.55 3.27
C ASP A 402 -4.34 -16.42 4.58
N ASP A 403 -4.90 -16.78 5.75
CA ASP A 403 -4.25 -16.63 7.07
C ASP A 403 -4.10 -17.97 7.81
N PRO A 404 -2.94 -18.24 8.45
CA PRO A 404 -2.76 -19.42 9.29
C PRO A 404 -3.61 -19.35 10.56
N VAL A 405 -3.63 -20.42 11.36
CA VAL A 405 -4.20 -20.37 12.71
C VAL A 405 -3.43 -19.33 13.51
N ILE A 406 -4.14 -18.33 14.03
CA ILE A 406 -3.56 -17.29 14.90
C ILE A 406 -4.00 -17.61 16.32
N GLU A 407 -3.05 -17.72 17.24
CA GLU A 407 -3.29 -17.98 18.65
C GLU A 407 -2.73 -16.82 19.49
N PHE A 408 -3.55 -16.33 20.42
CA PHE A 408 -3.09 -15.45 21.49
C PHE A 408 -3.20 -16.16 22.83
N LYS A 409 -2.09 -16.24 23.57
CA LYS A 409 -2.05 -16.74 24.95
C LYS A 409 -1.02 -16.01 25.78
N VAL A 410 -1.21 -16.04 27.09
CA VAL A 410 -0.24 -15.55 28.08
C VAL A 410 -0.01 -16.64 29.10
N ALA A 411 1.14 -17.31 29.00
CA ALA A 411 1.50 -18.41 29.90
C ALA A 411 3.03 -18.56 30.02
N PRO A 412 3.55 -19.00 31.18
CA PRO A 412 4.93 -19.43 31.27
C PRO A 412 5.14 -20.72 30.47
N VAL A 413 6.35 -20.91 29.96
CA VAL A 413 6.73 -22.05 29.13
C VAL A 413 7.30 -23.14 30.02
N LEU A 414 6.80 -24.37 29.88
CA LEU A 414 7.41 -25.56 30.50
C LEU A 414 8.76 -25.82 29.84
N ASN A 415 9.85 -25.60 30.58
CA ASN A 415 11.22 -25.78 30.09
C ASN A 415 11.68 -27.22 30.25
N SER A 416 11.45 -27.81 31.43
CA SER A 416 11.86 -29.18 31.71
C SER A 416 10.94 -29.87 32.72
N LEU A 417 10.74 -31.17 32.54
CA LEU A 417 10.00 -32.04 33.44
C LEU A 417 10.76 -33.34 33.58
N PHE A 418 11.18 -33.67 34.80
CA PHE A 418 11.88 -34.90 35.11
C PHE A 418 11.13 -35.67 36.18
N LEU A 419 11.04 -36.98 35.98
CA LEU A 419 10.61 -37.93 37.00
C LEU A 419 11.76 -38.90 37.25
N GLN A 420 12.44 -38.73 38.38
CA GLN A 420 13.48 -39.63 38.84
C GLN A 420 12.86 -40.64 39.80
N PHE A 421 13.30 -41.88 39.78
CA PHE A 421 12.91 -42.86 40.77
C PHE A 421 14.10 -43.73 41.16
N LYS A 422 14.07 -44.24 42.38
CA LYS A 422 15.06 -45.18 42.90
C LYS A 422 14.38 -46.31 43.64
N PHE A 423 15.04 -47.45 43.64
CA PHE A 423 14.66 -48.62 44.40
C PHE A 423 15.46 -48.65 45.69
N PHE A 424 14.81 -48.98 46.80
CA PHE A 424 15.45 -49.13 48.09
C PHE A 424 14.71 -50.19 48.91
N GLU A 425 15.41 -50.78 49.87
CA GLU A 425 14.81 -51.69 50.83
C GLU A 425 14.14 -50.89 51.95
N ASP A 426 12.89 -51.23 52.24
CA ASP A 426 12.14 -50.70 53.38
C ASP A 426 11.35 -51.85 54.03
N GLY A 427 11.57 -52.10 55.32
CA GLY A 427 10.86 -53.16 56.05
C GLY A 427 11.00 -54.58 55.45
N GLY A 428 12.12 -54.89 54.77
CA GLY A 428 12.33 -56.19 54.12
C GLY A 428 11.60 -56.37 52.79
N GLN A 429 11.05 -55.30 52.21
CA GLN A 429 10.45 -55.29 50.88
C GLN A 429 11.15 -54.29 49.96
N LEU A 430 11.15 -54.59 48.66
CA LEU A 430 11.63 -53.65 47.64
C LEU A 430 10.58 -52.56 47.42
N THR A 431 10.98 -51.31 47.64
CA THR A 431 10.11 -50.14 47.57
C THR A 431 10.64 -49.12 46.57
N VAL A 432 9.74 -48.38 45.91
CA VAL A 432 10.09 -47.34 44.94
C VAL A 432 9.87 -45.97 45.54
N ARG A 433 10.87 -45.10 45.40
CA ARG A 433 10.74 -43.67 45.71
C ARG A 433 10.92 -42.86 44.44
N SER A 434 9.95 -42.01 44.10
CA SER A 434 10.07 -41.06 42.99
C SER A 434 10.24 -39.61 43.46
N ARG A 435 10.87 -38.82 42.61
CA ARG A 435 11.08 -37.38 42.75
C ARG A 435 10.78 -36.74 41.41
N MET A 436 9.80 -35.85 41.42
CA MET A 436 9.51 -34.98 40.29
C MET A 436 10.29 -33.68 40.40
N PHE A 437 10.77 -33.19 39.27
CA PHE A 437 11.38 -31.88 39.11
C PHE A 437 10.77 -31.19 37.89
N VAL A 438 10.38 -29.93 38.05
CA VAL A 438 9.69 -29.14 37.03
C VAL A 438 10.38 -27.80 36.93
N GLU A 439 10.68 -27.34 35.72
CA GLU A 439 11.13 -25.98 35.45
C GLU A 439 10.20 -25.28 34.47
N MET A 440 9.86 -24.05 34.80
CA MET A 440 9.10 -23.17 33.93
C MET A 440 9.80 -21.84 33.76
N TRP A 441 9.64 -21.24 32.60
CA TRP A 441 10.29 -20.00 32.20
C TRP A 441 9.26 -18.94 31.85
N ASN A 442 9.48 -17.71 32.28
CA ASN A 442 8.73 -16.55 31.78
C ASN A 442 9.43 -15.99 30.52
N PRO A 443 8.85 -16.17 29.30
CA PRO A 443 9.47 -15.69 28.06
C PRO A 443 9.30 -14.19 27.82
N TYR A 444 8.46 -13.51 28.59
CA TYR A 444 8.07 -12.14 28.33
C TYR A 444 9.05 -11.13 28.94
N THR A 445 9.06 -9.92 28.36
CA THR A 445 9.81 -8.76 28.87
C THR A 445 9.14 -8.13 30.10
N GLY A 446 7.87 -8.46 30.38
CA GLY A 446 7.14 -8.08 31.59
C GLY A 446 6.93 -9.25 32.55
N ALA A 447 6.56 -8.93 33.78
CA ALA A 447 6.30 -9.95 34.80
C ALA A 447 4.91 -10.57 34.64
N LEU A 448 4.72 -11.84 35.03
CA LEU A 448 3.39 -12.44 35.12
C LEU A 448 2.83 -12.33 36.54
N VAL A 449 1.53 -12.11 36.63
CA VAL A 449 0.77 -12.13 37.88
C VAL A 449 0.96 -13.50 38.54
N PRO A 450 1.30 -13.55 39.83
CA PRO A 450 1.48 -14.81 40.54
C PRO A 450 0.14 -15.55 40.60
N GLU A 451 0.12 -16.74 40.01
CA GLU A 451 -0.98 -17.68 40.09
C GLU A 451 -0.41 -19.08 40.20
N ASP A 452 -1.08 -19.95 40.94
CA ASP A 452 -0.65 -21.34 41.07
C ASP A 452 -1.00 -22.11 39.81
N ILE A 453 -0.01 -22.79 39.26
CA ILE A 453 -0.12 -23.57 38.04
C ILE A 453 -0.33 -25.04 38.40
N VAL A 454 -1.17 -25.74 37.64
CA VAL A 454 -1.40 -27.17 37.79
C VAL A 454 -0.94 -27.88 36.53
N LEU A 455 -0.04 -28.84 36.68
CA LEU A 455 0.33 -29.75 35.61
C LEU A 455 -0.60 -30.98 35.65
N GLU A 456 -1.26 -31.25 34.54
CA GLU A 456 -1.98 -32.51 34.31
C GLU A 456 -1.13 -33.42 33.44
N ILE A 457 -0.64 -34.52 34.02
CA ILE A 457 0.30 -35.44 33.39
C ILE A 457 -0.40 -36.78 33.15
N THR A 458 -0.38 -37.26 31.91
CA THR A 458 -0.94 -38.56 31.51
C THR A 458 0.04 -39.34 30.65
N GLY A 459 0.00 -40.67 30.76
CA GLY A 459 0.85 -41.56 29.95
C GLY A 459 2.18 -41.91 30.63
N LEU A 460 2.27 -41.78 31.96
CA LEU A 460 3.43 -42.27 32.70
C LEU A 460 3.52 -43.80 32.61
N PRO A 461 4.73 -44.38 32.46
CA PRO A 461 4.89 -45.81 32.23
C PRO A 461 4.61 -46.65 33.49
N GLN A 462 4.24 -47.91 33.26
CA GLN A 462 4.33 -48.95 34.28
C GLN A 462 5.72 -49.57 34.22
N VAL A 463 6.42 -49.61 35.36
CA VAL A 463 7.77 -50.14 35.46
C VAL A 463 7.72 -51.54 36.05
N GLN A 464 8.26 -52.52 35.33
CA GLN A 464 8.47 -53.85 35.89
C GLN A 464 9.84 -53.93 36.54
N VAL A 465 9.87 -54.57 37.70
CA VAL A 465 11.06 -54.73 38.54
C VAL A 465 11.25 -56.21 38.77
N GLY A 466 12.42 -56.75 38.44
CA GLY A 466 12.76 -58.15 38.67
C GLY A 466 13.83 -58.28 39.75
N ILE A 467 13.73 -59.31 40.58
CA ILE A 467 14.78 -59.73 41.52
C ILE A 467 15.15 -61.18 41.21
N GLY A 468 16.44 -61.44 40.97
CA GLY A 468 16.98 -62.79 40.74
C GLY A 468 17.90 -62.88 39.52
N SER A 469 18.54 -64.04 39.33
CA SER A 469 19.49 -64.28 38.23
C SER A 469 19.03 -65.41 37.31
N GLY A 470 19.24 -65.26 36.00
CA GLY A 470 18.93 -66.31 35.03
C GLY A 470 17.42 -66.53 34.85
N ALA A 471 16.96 -67.79 34.93
CA ALA A 471 15.55 -68.14 34.76
C ALA A 471 14.68 -67.92 36.01
N THR A 472 15.28 -67.55 37.15
CA THR A 472 14.59 -67.40 38.44
C THR A 472 14.45 -65.93 38.82
N VAL A 473 13.80 -65.13 37.97
CA VAL A 473 13.51 -63.71 38.22
C VAL A 473 12.07 -63.59 38.71
N THR A 474 11.88 -63.09 39.93
CA THR A 474 10.56 -62.75 40.44
C THR A 474 10.27 -61.30 40.08
N THR A 475 9.15 -61.02 39.41
CA THR A 475 8.81 -59.68 38.93
C THR A 475 7.68 -59.04 39.73
N GLY A 476 7.75 -57.72 39.88
CA GLY A 476 6.74 -56.85 40.48
C GLY A 476 6.49 -55.66 39.56
N THR A 477 5.27 -55.12 39.55
CA THR A 477 4.90 -53.99 38.68
C THR A 477 4.59 -52.76 39.52
N VAL A 478 5.13 -51.61 39.12
CA VAL A 478 4.93 -50.32 39.77
C VAL A 478 4.32 -49.34 38.78
N ASN A 479 3.12 -48.85 39.10
CA ASN A 479 2.44 -47.85 38.29
C ASN A 479 2.85 -46.44 38.72
N LEU A 480 3.70 -45.77 37.94
CA LEU A 480 4.17 -44.41 38.28
C LEU A 480 3.10 -43.33 38.10
N GLN A 481 2.01 -43.61 37.37
CA GLN A 481 0.88 -42.69 37.15
C GLN A 481 0.06 -42.44 38.42
N GLN A 482 0.07 -43.36 39.39
CA GLN A 482 -0.72 -43.27 40.62
C GLN A 482 0.15 -42.80 41.79
N VAL A 483 -0.13 -41.61 42.33
CA VAL A 483 0.54 -41.14 43.54
C VAL A 483 0.16 -42.06 44.71
N PRO A 484 1.09 -42.39 45.63
CA PRO A 484 0.93 -43.51 46.58
C PRO A 484 -0.28 -43.48 47.54
N ALA A 485 -0.96 -42.34 47.69
CA ALA A 485 -2.14 -42.21 48.55
C ALA A 485 -3.49 -42.39 47.81
N VAL A 486 -3.48 -42.63 46.49
CA VAL A 486 -4.68 -43.00 45.72
C VAL A 486 -4.60 -44.48 45.35
N VAL A 487 -4.66 -45.34 46.38
CA VAL A 487 -4.90 -46.78 46.19
C VAL A 487 -6.31 -47.08 46.67
N SER A 488 -7.27 -46.98 45.75
CA SER A 488 -8.40 -47.90 45.67
C SER A 488 -9.15 -47.66 44.35
N GLY A 489 -9.31 -48.74 43.58
CA GLY A 489 -10.15 -48.76 42.39
C GLY A 489 -9.38 -49.07 41.11
N SER A 490 -9.49 -50.32 40.65
CA SER A 490 -9.21 -50.72 39.29
C SER A 490 -10.20 -50.05 38.34
N GLY A 491 -9.73 -49.13 37.47
CA GLY A 491 -10.52 -48.62 36.35
C GLY A 491 -10.14 -47.22 35.91
N ALA A 492 -9.53 -47.13 34.73
CA ALA A 492 -9.08 -45.94 33.99
C ALA A 492 -7.80 -45.22 34.51
N PRO A 493 -6.90 -44.77 33.61
CA PRO A 493 -5.74 -43.97 33.97
C PRO A 493 -6.20 -42.58 34.45
N VAL A 494 -6.19 -42.37 35.78
CA VAL A 494 -6.46 -41.06 36.37
C VAL A 494 -5.27 -40.15 36.05
N PRO A 495 -5.49 -38.94 35.48
CA PRO A 495 -4.42 -38.00 35.23
C PRO A 495 -3.76 -37.58 36.54
N MET A 496 -2.43 -37.57 36.54
CA MET A 496 -1.63 -37.11 37.66
C MET A 496 -1.65 -35.59 37.67
N ARG A 497 -2.24 -34.99 38.71
CA ARG A 497 -2.30 -33.54 38.86
C ARG A 497 -1.31 -33.08 39.92
N VAL A 498 -0.46 -32.14 39.54
CA VAL A 498 0.60 -31.60 40.40
C VAL A 498 0.54 -30.08 40.36
N ARG A 499 0.41 -29.44 41.52
CA ARG A 499 0.37 -27.98 41.67
C ARG A 499 1.77 -27.43 41.89
N LEU A 500 2.03 -26.29 41.28
CA LEU A 500 3.26 -25.50 41.34
C LEU A 500 2.93 -24.19 42.06
N PRO A 501 2.97 -24.15 43.40
CA PRO A 501 2.64 -22.96 44.15
C PRO A 501 3.73 -21.89 43.97
N LEU A 502 3.29 -20.64 43.78
CA LEU A 502 4.19 -19.48 43.80
C LEU A 502 4.07 -18.69 45.12
N GLY A 503 2.87 -18.69 45.72
CA GLY A 503 2.39 -17.64 46.63
C GLY A 503 2.73 -17.71 48.12
N THR A 504 3.64 -18.56 48.59
CA THR A 504 3.92 -18.72 50.05
C THR A 504 5.35 -18.46 50.48
N SER A 505 6.24 -18.06 49.56
CA SER A 505 7.65 -17.84 49.88
C SER A 505 7.92 -16.42 50.39
N ALA A 506 8.75 -16.31 51.44
CA ALA A 506 9.23 -15.03 51.96
C ALA A 506 10.19 -14.30 50.98
N GLN A 507 10.67 -14.99 49.94
CA GLN A 507 11.60 -14.42 48.97
C GLN A 507 10.87 -13.51 47.98
N ALA A 508 11.41 -12.29 47.80
CA ALA A 508 10.82 -11.28 46.92
C ALA A 508 10.68 -11.76 45.46
N ASP A 509 11.62 -12.59 44.99
CA ASP A 509 11.66 -13.12 43.63
C ASP A 509 10.53 -14.12 43.32
N HIS A 510 9.88 -14.66 44.35
CA HIS A 510 8.76 -15.60 44.23
C HIS A 510 7.40 -14.90 44.32
N LYS A 511 7.36 -13.58 44.52
CA LYS A 511 6.11 -12.82 44.59
C LYS A 511 5.47 -12.61 43.22
N SER A 512 6.18 -12.85 42.14
CA SER A 512 5.72 -12.72 40.74
C SER A 512 6.66 -13.46 39.82
N TRP A 513 6.18 -13.79 38.61
CA TRP A 513 7.03 -14.34 37.57
C TRP A 513 7.83 -13.21 36.94
N LEU A 514 9.06 -12.98 37.39
CA LEU A 514 9.88 -11.89 36.87
C LEU A 514 10.29 -12.15 35.40
N PRO A 515 10.52 -11.10 34.60
CA PRO A 515 10.86 -11.23 33.18
C PRO A 515 12.10 -12.10 32.96
N GLY A 516 12.03 -13.05 32.03
CA GLY A 516 13.16 -13.89 31.63
C GLY A 516 13.64 -14.88 32.70
N ARG A 517 13.00 -14.97 33.86
CA ARG A 517 13.42 -15.88 34.94
C ARG A 517 12.88 -17.30 34.75
N VAL A 518 13.65 -18.26 35.24
CA VAL A 518 13.28 -19.67 35.35
C VAL A 518 12.97 -19.97 36.81
N TYR A 519 11.84 -20.63 37.03
CA TYR A 519 11.39 -21.10 38.33
C TYR A 519 11.35 -22.61 38.32
N ALA A 520 11.81 -23.22 39.40
CA ALA A 520 11.95 -24.66 39.50
C ALA A 520 11.25 -25.19 40.76
N TRP A 521 10.60 -26.34 40.63
CA TRP A 521 9.90 -27.02 41.72
C TRP A 521 10.35 -28.47 41.84
N ARG A 522 10.22 -29.02 43.04
CA ARG A 522 10.52 -30.43 43.36
C ARG A 522 9.49 -31.01 44.32
N THR A 523 9.44 -32.33 44.44
CA THR A 523 8.63 -33.00 45.47
C THR A 523 9.09 -32.61 46.89
N PRO A 524 8.16 -32.40 47.85
CA PRO A 524 8.49 -32.09 49.24
C PRO A 524 9.17 -33.27 49.97
N ALA A 525 9.75 -33.01 51.15
CA ALA A 525 10.56 -33.99 51.90
C ALA A 525 9.78 -34.86 52.90
N ALA A 526 8.51 -34.57 53.19
CA ALA A 526 7.71 -35.31 54.17
C ALA A 526 6.62 -36.13 53.47
N ALA A 527 6.44 -37.38 53.91
CA ALA A 527 5.34 -38.27 53.51
C ALA A 527 3.97 -37.85 54.11
N ALA A 528 3.86 -36.61 54.61
CA ALA A 528 2.66 -36.11 55.23
C ALA A 528 1.62 -35.76 54.15
N ALA A 529 0.70 -36.69 53.96
CA ALA A 529 -0.64 -36.53 53.40
C ALA A 529 -0.77 -35.76 52.07
N ASN A 530 -1.13 -36.48 51.00
CA ASN A 530 -2.05 -36.03 49.96
C ASN A 530 -1.75 -34.74 49.17
N GLN A 531 -0.61 -34.08 49.36
CA GLN A 531 -0.36 -32.80 48.69
C GLN A 531 0.17 -33.04 47.28
N ALA A 532 -0.68 -32.73 46.30
CA ALA A 532 -0.34 -32.51 44.91
C ALA A 532 0.65 -31.34 44.72
N ASP A 533 1.02 -30.63 45.78
CA ASP A 533 1.79 -29.40 45.73
C ASP A 533 3.30 -29.68 45.77
N LEU A 534 4.02 -29.23 44.74
CA LEU A 534 5.49 -29.19 44.77
C LEU A 534 5.97 -28.00 45.58
N VAL A 535 7.24 -28.05 45.98
CA VAL A 535 7.92 -26.94 46.66
C VAL A 535 9.00 -26.38 45.76
N PHE A 536 9.33 -25.09 45.92
CA PHE A 536 10.44 -24.49 45.19
C PHE A 536 11.72 -25.31 45.37
N TYR A 537 12.48 -25.43 44.28
CA TYR A 537 13.71 -26.18 44.28
C TYR A 537 14.72 -25.57 45.25
N ASP A 538 15.29 -26.42 46.08
CA ASP A 538 16.49 -26.13 46.85
C ASP A 538 17.55 -27.21 46.55
N LYS A 539 18.80 -26.91 46.90
CA LYS A 539 19.94 -27.83 46.73
C LYS A 539 19.96 -28.96 47.77
N GLY A 540 18.90 -29.12 48.58
CA GLY A 540 18.86 -30.10 49.66
C GLY A 540 18.97 -31.53 49.16
N LEU A 541 19.93 -32.29 49.69
CA LEU A 541 20.14 -33.71 49.38
C LEU A 541 19.26 -34.65 50.23
N ASN A 542 18.73 -34.17 51.36
CA ASN A 542 18.00 -34.97 52.35
C ASN A 542 16.49 -35.06 52.08
N VAL A 543 16.06 -34.93 50.83
CA VAL A 543 14.65 -34.82 50.47
C VAL A 543 14.05 -36.21 50.20
N THR A 544 13.10 -36.61 51.03
CA THR A 544 12.29 -37.82 50.87
C THR A 544 11.19 -37.59 49.84
N GLY A 545 11.32 -38.14 48.62
CA GLY A 545 10.28 -38.08 47.57
C GLY A 545 9.06 -38.95 47.83
N TRP A 546 8.14 -39.06 46.86
CA TRP A 546 6.95 -39.89 46.94
C TRP A 546 7.29 -41.37 46.99
N THR A 547 6.75 -42.10 47.95
CA THR A 547 7.06 -43.53 48.17
C THR A 547 5.88 -44.39 47.74
N TYR A 548 6.05 -45.17 46.69
CA TYR A 548 5.02 -46.08 46.18
C TYR A 548 4.93 -47.31 47.08
N PRO A 549 3.74 -47.92 47.23
CA PRO A 549 3.60 -49.17 47.99
C PRO A 549 4.57 -50.24 47.46
N ALA A 550 4.97 -51.16 48.34
CA ALA A 550 5.94 -52.20 48.03
C ALA A 550 5.61 -52.95 46.73
N THR A 551 6.64 -53.29 45.96
CA THR A 551 6.49 -53.95 44.64
C THR A 551 5.92 -55.38 44.72
N GLY A 552 5.58 -55.85 45.91
CA GLY A 552 5.22 -57.24 46.20
C GLY A 552 6.42 -58.18 46.30
N LEU A 553 7.64 -57.65 46.11
CA LEU A 553 8.88 -58.42 46.16
C LEU A 553 9.58 -58.28 47.52
N ALA A 554 10.02 -59.39 48.08
CA ALA A 554 10.90 -59.39 49.24
C ALA A 554 12.25 -58.76 48.88
N ALA A 555 12.81 -57.96 49.78
CA ALA A 555 14.17 -57.48 49.63
C ALA A 555 15.13 -58.67 49.72
N ALA A 556 15.94 -58.86 48.67
CA ALA A 556 16.90 -59.94 48.62
C ALA A 556 18.32 -59.36 48.58
N THR A 557 19.04 -59.48 49.69
CA THR A 557 20.45 -59.10 49.76
C THR A 557 21.29 -59.98 48.84
N GLY A 558 22.01 -59.37 47.90
CA GLY A 558 22.96 -60.06 47.01
C GLY A 558 22.39 -60.60 45.69
N LEU A 559 21.09 -60.42 45.41
CA LEU A 559 20.51 -60.74 44.09
C LEU A 559 20.51 -59.50 43.18
N PRO A 560 20.76 -59.66 41.86
CA PRO A 560 20.66 -58.55 40.92
C PRO A 560 19.21 -58.09 40.77
N ILE A 561 19.04 -56.77 40.64
CA ILE A 561 17.75 -56.12 40.35
C ILE A 561 17.72 -55.77 38.86
N SER A 562 16.70 -56.21 38.14
CA SER A 562 16.42 -55.80 36.78
C SER A 562 15.28 -54.79 36.75
N ILE A 563 15.36 -53.82 35.83
CA ILE A 563 14.29 -52.86 35.56
C ILE A 563 13.92 -53.01 34.11
N ASP A 564 12.64 -53.24 33.86
CA ASP A 564 12.10 -53.39 32.53
C ASP A 564 10.97 -52.37 32.32
N ALA A 565 11.27 -51.36 31.50
CA ALA A 565 10.33 -50.32 31.09
C ALA A 565 9.93 -50.60 29.64
N ASN A 566 9.18 -51.68 29.44
CA ASN A 566 9.15 -52.43 28.18
C ASN A 566 8.31 -51.81 27.04
N SER A 567 8.12 -50.48 26.98
CA SER A 567 7.48 -49.81 25.83
C SER A 567 7.81 -48.31 25.77
N PRO A 568 7.97 -47.72 24.57
CA PRO A 568 7.96 -46.27 24.41
C PRO A 568 6.63 -45.72 24.94
N CYS A 569 6.68 -44.78 25.88
CA CYS A 569 5.50 -44.11 26.42
C CYS A 569 5.38 -42.70 25.86
N THR A 570 4.16 -42.31 25.48
CA THR A 570 3.86 -40.94 25.08
C THR A 570 3.33 -40.18 26.28
N LEU A 571 4.12 -39.25 26.78
CA LEU A 571 3.73 -38.36 27.87
C LEU A 571 2.94 -37.17 27.31
N THR A 572 1.74 -36.95 27.81
CA THR A 572 0.98 -35.72 27.56
C THR A 572 0.95 -34.90 28.84
N VAL A 573 1.39 -33.64 28.75
CA VAL A 573 1.42 -32.69 29.86
C VAL A 573 0.60 -31.48 29.47
N LYS A 574 -0.43 -31.16 30.24
CA LYS A 574 -1.17 -29.90 30.11
C LYS A 574 -0.76 -28.96 31.22
N VAL A 575 -0.51 -27.70 30.87
CA VAL A 575 -0.30 -26.63 31.83
C VAL A 575 -1.65 -25.96 32.05
N MET A 576 -2.12 -25.94 33.28
CA MET A 576 -3.43 -25.41 33.63
C MET A 576 -3.33 -24.36 34.72
N ARG A 577 -4.33 -23.48 34.75
CA ARG A 577 -4.61 -22.60 35.88
C ARG A 577 -5.30 -23.38 37.00
N SER A 578 -5.24 -22.86 38.21
CA SER A 578 -5.92 -23.42 39.38
C SER A 578 -7.45 -23.53 39.23
N ASN A 579 -8.07 -22.69 38.38
CA ASN A 579 -9.49 -22.72 38.07
C ASN A 579 -9.90 -23.78 37.02
N GLY A 580 -8.93 -24.49 36.43
CA GLY A 580 -9.15 -25.52 35.41
C GLY A 580 -8.95 -25.08 33.97
N ASP A 581 -8.65 -23.80 33.69
CA ASP A 581 -8.36 -23.34 32.33
C ASP A 581 -7.03 -23.92 31.82
N VAL A 582 -7.00 -24.42 30.59
CA VAL A 582 -5.77 -24.91 29.95
C VAL A 582 -5.01 -23.74 29.34
N LEU A 583 -3.73 -23.61 29.67
CA LEU A 583 -2.82 -22.57 29.20
C LEU A 583 -1.94 -23.03 28.04
N ALA A 584 -1.47 -24.27 28.09
CA ALA A 584 -0.59 -24.87 27.11
C ALA A 584 -0.71 -26.40 27.07
#